data_AF-A0A4Z0PB49-F1
#
_entry.id   AF-A0A4Z0PB49-F1
#
_cell.length_a   1.000
_cell.length_b   1.000
_cell.length_c   1.000
_cell.angle_alpha   90.00
_cell.angle_beta   90.00
_cell.angle_gamma   90.00
#
_symmetry.space_group_name_H-M   'P 1'
#
loop_
_entity.id
_entity.type
_entity.pdbx_description
1 polymer ?
#
loop_
_entity_poly.entity_id
_entity_poly.type
_entity_poly.pdbx_seq_one_letter_code
_entity_poly.pdbx_strand_id
1 'polypeptide(L)'
;MRRLIDALADDTDFFIEQVQITAIVFDTSDDVTIWATTFFDQELHFFHLGLPFQQLDLLIRLAGPRAEAIQEDVADALATVTEWPCLLEYSSEESQPVPLPNVALKLSCTYPADGPFGDEDENEDGEEDDETFDISLNAETEDPEEYESDQPHNIFYLEGVFLRIEP
;
A
#
# COMPACT_ATOMS: atom_id res chain seq x y z
N MET A 1 -6.36 -1.55 18.12
CA MET A 1 -6.51 -1.62 16.65
C MET A 1 -5.99 -2.96 16.20
N ARG A 2 -6.73 -3.66 15.35
CA ARG A 2 -6.30 -4.92 14.72
C ARG A 2 -5.75 -4.64 13.32
N ARG A 3 -4.84 -5.47 12.84
CA ARG A 3 -4.35 -5.36 11.46
C ARG A 3 -5.46 -5.79 10.52
N LEU A 4 -5.61 -5.10 9.40
CA LEU A 4 -6.61 -5.46 8.40
C LEU A 4 -6.37 -6.89 7.88
N ILE A 5 -5.11 -7.29 7.74
CA ILE A 5 -4.74 -8.64 7.31
C ILE A 5 -5.25 -9.74 8.24
N ASP A 6 -5.38 -9.48 9.55
CA ASP A 6 -5.88 -10.46 10.52
C ASP A 6 -7.41 -10.68 10.38
N ALA A 7 -8.11 -9.78 9.67
CA ALA A 7 -9.55 -9.87 9.40
C ALA A 7 -9.88 -10.42 8.00
N LEU A 8 -8.87 -10.57 7.14
CA LEU A 8 -9.04 -11.15 5.80
C LEU A 8 -8.93 -12.67 5.90
N ALA A 9 -9.97 -13.36 5.42
CA ALA A 9 -10.04 -14.82 5.47
C ALA A 9 -9.45 -15.51 4.22
N ASP A 10 -9.28 -14.78 3.11
CA ASP A 10 -8.83 -15.30 1.81
C ASP A 10 -7.93 -14.29 1.08
N ASP A 11 -6.95 -14.77 0.32
CA ASP A 11 -6.00 -13.99 -0.54
C ASP A 11 -6.67 -13.38 -1.79
N THR A 12 -7.95 -13.03 -1.72
CA THR A 12 -8.71 -12.48 -2.84
C THR A 12 -8.83 -10.96 -2.77
N ASP A 13 -8.90 -10.32 -3.94
CA ASP A 13 -9.25 -8.92 -4.11
C ASP A 13 -10.43 -8.50 -3.22
N PHE A 14 -10.23 -7.47 -2.39
CA PHE A 14 -11.26 -6.99 -1.48
C PHE A 14 -11.41 -5.46 -1.57
N PHE A 15 -12.61 -5.00 -1.19
CA PHE A 15 -12.95 -3.59 -1.18
C PHE A 15 -13.04 -3.10 0.26
N ILE A 16 -12.44 -1.94 0.51
CA ILE A 16 -12.61 -1.22 1.77
C ILE A 16 -13.27 0.14 1.55
N GLU A 17 -14.08 0.54 2.52
CA GLU A 17 -14.76 1.82 2.55
C GLU A 17 -14.37 2.60 3.82
N GLN A 18 -14.79 3.86 3.92
CA GLN A 18 -14.58 4.69 5.13
C GLN A 18 -13.11 4.81 5.53
N VAL A 19 -12.24 4.94 4.53
CA VAL A 19 -10.80 5.05 4.73
C VAL A 19 -10.44 6.40 5.34
N GLN A 20 -9.59 6.38 6.36
CA GLN A 20 -9.02 7.57 6.99
C GLN A 20 -7.51 7.49 6.95
N ILE A 21 -6.88 8.45 6.27
CA ILE A 21 -5.42 8.57 6.20
C ILE A 21 -4.93 9.15 7.53
N THR A 22 -4.01 8.43 8.17
CA THR A 22 -3.40 8.81 9.44
C THR A 22 -1.96 9.26 9.28
N ALA A 23 -1.25 8.81 8.24
CA ALA A 23 0.06 9.33 7.90
C ALA A 23 0.42 9.07 6.43
N ILE A 24 1.38 9.81 5.90
CA ILE A 24 1.97 9.61 4.58
C ILE A 24 3.49 9.53 4.77
N VAL A 25 4.09 8.45 4.28
CA VAL A 25 5.53 8.18 4.37
C VAL A 25 6.13 8.21 2.99
N PHE A 26 7.13 9.07 2.82
CA PHE A 26 7.92 9.17 1.60
C PHE A 26 9.32 8.61 1.87
N ASP A 27 9.83 7.85 0.92
CA ASP A 27 11.22 7.39 0.91
C ASP A 27 11.91 7.89 -0.38
N THR A 28 13.14 7.49 -0.60
CA THR A 28 13.95 7.76 -1.79
C THR A 28 13.44 7.07 -3.06
N SER A 29 12.41 6.23 -2.95
CA SER A 29 11.72 5.57 -4.06
C SER A 29 10.64 6.45 -4.70
N ASP A 30 10.20 6.07 -5.90
CA ASP A 30 9.03 6.68 -6.57
C ASP A 30 7.68 6.28 -5.93
N ASP A 31 7.70 5.27 -5.05
CA ASP A 31 6.55 4.78 -4.30
C ASP A 31 6.39 5.50 -2.95
N VAL A 32 5.14 5.64 -2.52
CA VAL A 32 4.72 6.24 -1.26
C VAL A 32 3.95 5.21 -0.44
N THR A 33 4.18 5.23 0.87
CA THR A 33 3.40 4.41 1.80
C THR A 33 2.44 5.28 2.60
N ILE A 34 1.14 5.07 2.42
CA ILE A 34 0.10 5.72 3.22
C ILE A 34 -0.24 4.82 4.40
N TRP A 35 -0.29 5.40 5.60
CA TRP A 35 -0.86 4.74 6.76
C TRP A 35 -2.31 5.16 6.88
N ALA A 36 -3.20 4.18 6.96
CA ALA A 36 -4.61 4.43 6.98
C ALA A 36 -5.35 3.49 7.91
N THR A 37 -6.56 3.90 8.26
CA THR A 37 -7.51 3.11 9.03
C THR A 37 -8.80 2.96 8.25
N THR A 38 -9.48 1.85 8.46
CA THR A 38 -10.74 1.53 7.79
C THR A 38 -11.69 0.87 8.77
N PHE A 39 -12.98 0.98 8.48
CA PHE A 39 -14.02 0.29 9.24
C PHE A 39 -14.45 -0.95 8.46
N PHE A 40 -14.00 -2.11 8.92
CA PHE A 40 -14.23 -3.40 8.26
C PHE A 40 -14.75 -4.42 9.29
N ASP A 41 -15.77 -5.20 8.91
CA ASP A 41 -16.46 -6.16 9.78
C ASP A 41 -16.88 -5.60 11.16
N GLN A 42 -17.41 -4.37 11.18
CA GLN A 42 -17.83 -3.64 12.39
C GLN A 42 -16.70 -3.32 13.38
N GLU A 43 -15.44 -3.50 13.00
CA GLU A 43 -14.27 -3.16 13.78
C GLU A 43 -13.34 -2.21 13.02
N LEU A 44 -12.57 -1.43 13.77
CA LEU A 44 -11.63 -0.47 13.22
C LEU A 44 -10.26 -1.14 13.04
N HIS A 45 -9.82 -1.20 11.78
CA HIS A 45 -8.60 -1.85 11.35
C HIS A 45 -7.59 -0.82 10.85
N PHE A 46 -6.31 -1.07 11.04
CA PHE A 46 -5.24 -0.28 10.44
C PHE A 46 -4.56 -1.08 9.33
N PHE A 47 -4.08 -0.38 8.32
CA PHE A 47 -3.36 -0.95 7.18
C PHE A 47 -2.39 0.07 6.59
N HIS A 48 -1.37 -0.44 5.91
CA HIS A 48 -0.48 0.37 5.10
C HIS A 48 -0.83 0.16 3.63
N LEU A 49 -0.79 1.23 2.85
CA LEU A 49 -1.08 1.23 1.43
C LEU A 49 0.17 1.69 0.69
N GLY A 50 0.79 0.79 -0.06
CA GLY A 50 1.85 1.13 -1.00
C GLY A 50 1.24 1.54 -2.34
N LEU A 51 1.63 2.70 -2.85
CA LEU A 51 1.17 3.19 -4.14
C LEU A 51 2.20 4.16 -4.77
N PRO A 52 2.21 4.29 -6.10
CA PRO A 52 3.03 5.29 -6.76
C PRO A 52 2.56 6.71 -6.44
N PHE A 53 3.48 7.67 -6.48
CA PHE A 53 3.19 9.09 -6.18
C PHE A 53 2.02 9.67 -6.99
N GLN A 54 1.82 9.23 -8.24
CA GLN A 54 0.71 9.68 -9.08
C GLN A 54 -0.67 9.30 -8.51
N GLN A 55 -0.78 8.11 -7.91
CA GLN A 55 -2.01 7.66 -7.27
C GLN A 55 -2.26 8.37 -5.93
N LEU A 56 -1.21 8.84 -5.26
CA LEU A 56 -1.34 9.63 -4.02
C LEU A 56 -2.06 10.94 -4.33
N ASP A 57 -1.66 11.64 -5.38
CA ASP A 57 -2.31 12.89 -5.78
C ASP A 57 -3.80 12.68 -6.11
N LEU A 58 -4.15 11.53 -6.70
CA LEU A 58 -5.56 11.16 -6.91
C LEU A 58 -6.28 10.98 -5.57
N LEU A 59 -5.71 10.24 -4.62
CA LEU A 59 -6.32 10.05 -3.29
C LEU A 59 -6.47 11.36 -2.52
N ILE A 60 -5.46 12.24 -2.55
CA ILE A 60 -5.52 13.55 -1.88
C ILE A 60 -6.64 14.41 -2.50
N ARG A 61 -6.79 14.41 -3.82
CA ARG A 61 -7.91 15.10 -4.49
C ARG A 61 -9.28 14.59 -4.05
N LEU A 62 -9.37 13.34 -3.59
CA LEU A 62 -10.59 12.74 -3.05
C LEU A 62 -10.80 12.98 -1.55
N ALA A 63 -9.84 13.57 -0.84
CA ALA A 63 -9.97 13.99 0.55
C ALA A 63 -10.92 15.19 0.77
N GLY A 64 -11.61 15.63 -0.28
CA GLY A 64 -12.62 16.68 -0.24
C GLY A 64 -12.02 18.02 0.23
N PRO A 65 -12.58 18.67 1.27
CA PRO A 65 -12.17 20.01 1.69
C PRO A 65 -10.75 20.06 2.27
N ARG A 66 -10.16 18.91 2.65
CA ARG A 66 -8.78 18.85 3.16
C ARG A 66 -7.74 18.64 2.06
N ALA A 67 -8.16 18.42 0.82
CA ALA A 67 -7.26 18.13 -0.29
C ALA A 67 -6.18 19.21 -0.46
N GLU A 68 -6.57 20.48 -0.47
CA GLU A 68 -5.66 21.61 -0.68
C GLU A 68 -4.60 21.70 0.45
N ALA A 69 -5.03 21.60 1.70
CA ALA A 69 -4.12 21.64 2.85
C ALA A 69 -3.11 20.48 2.82
N ILE A 70 -3.56 19.27 2.49
CA ILE A 70 -2.66 18.10 2.41
C ILE A 70 -1.71 18.22 1.23
N GLN A 71 -2.17 18.74 0.08
CA GLN A 71 -1.28 19.00 -1.06
C GLN A 71 -0.19 20.00 -0.69
N GLU A 72 -0.52 21.04 0.08
CA GLU A 72 0.46 21.99 0.59
C GLU A 72 1.44 21.33 1.57
N ASP A 73 0.94 20.55 2.54
CA ASP A 73 1.79 19.80 3.50
C ASP A 73 2.77 18.86 2.76
N VAL A 74 2.28 18.14 1.76
CA VAL A 74 3.10 17.22 0.94
C VAL A 74 4.14 17.99 0.12
N ALA A 75 3.75 19.10 -0.50
CA ALA A 75 4.67 19.93 -1.26
C ALA A 75 5.76 20.55 -0.37
N ASP A 76 5.40 21.05 0.80
CA ASP A 76 6.34 21.62 1.77
C ASP A 76 7.29 20.55 2.32
N ALA A 77 6.76 19.36 2.66
CA ALA A 77 7.58 18.24 3.10
C ALA A 77 8.61 17.83 2.05
N LEU A 78 8.21 17.67 0.79
CA LEU A 78 9.11 17.31 -0.30
C LEU A 78 10.13 18.42 -0.63
N ALA A 79 9.78 19.69 -0.41
CA ALA A 79 10.68 20.81 -0.64
C ALA A 79 11.69 21.01 0.50
N THR A 80 11.33 20.64 1.72
CA THR A 80 12.12 20.88 2.94
C THR A 80 12.82 19.62 3.46
N VAL A 81 12.54 18.44 2.90
CA VAL A 81 13.13 17.16 3.34
C VAL A 81 14.65 17.20 3.28
N THR A 82 15.28 17.03 4.44
CA THR A 82 16.73 16.88 4.59
C THR A 82 17.16 15.47 4.94
N GLU A 83 16.25 14.69 5.55
CA GLU A 83 16.48 13.33 6.04
C GLU A 83 15.32 12.44 5.59
N TRP A 84 15.66 11.26 5.07
CA TRP A 84 14.72 10.25 4.58
C TRP A 84 14.69 9.06 5.56
N PRO A 85 13.53 8.38 5.74
CA PRO A 85 12.23 8.66 5.15
C PRO A 85 11.51 9.86 5.81
N CYS A 86 10.71 10.58 5.03
CA CYS A 86 9.89 11.70 5.50
C CYS A 86 8.50 11.21 5.92
N LEU A 87 8.05 11.59 7.12
CA LEU A 87 6.76 11.19 7.69
C LEU A 87 5.86 12.43 7.90
N LEU A 88 4.69 12.43 7.27
CA LEU A 88 3.61 13.37 7.54
C LEU A 88 2.53 12.70 8.37
N GLU A 89 2.32 13.12 9.60
CA GLU A 89 1.38 12.50 10.53
C GLU A 89 0.11 13.34 10.74
N TYR A 90 -1.04 12.67 10.68
CA TYR A 90 -2.39 13.19 10.84
C TYR A 90 -3.16 12.45 11.95
N SER A 91 -2.48 12.13 13.06
CA SER A 91 -3.06 11.42 14.21
C SER A 91 -3.30 12.31 15.44
N SER A 92 -2.93 13.59 15.36
CA SER A 92 -2.92 14.51 16.51
C SER A 92 -4.20 15.36 16.61
N GLU A 93 -4.39 16.06 17.74
CA GLU A 93 -5.53 16.97 17.91
C GLU A 93 -5.50 18.14 16.91
N GLU A 94 -4.30 18.58 16.51
CA GLU A 94 -4.07 19.67 15.55
C GLU A 94 -4.16 19.19 14.10
N SER A 95 -3.83 17.91 13.85
CA SER A 95 -3.90 17.26 12.54
C SER A 95 -4.68 15.96 12.66
N GLN A 96 -6.00 16.06 12.59
CA GLN A 96 -6.89 14.90 12.68
C GLN A 96 -6.74 13.97 11.47
N PRO A 97 -7.18 12.71 11.54
CA PRO A 97 -7.17 11.80 10.39
C PRO A 97 -7.97 12.36 9.22
N VAL A 98 -7.47 12.14 8.00
CA VAL A 98 -8.09 12.65 6.78
C VAL A 98 -9.08 11.62 6.25
N PRO A 99 -10.39 11.87 6.30
CA PRO A 99 -11.36 10.96 5.72
C PRO A 99 -11.34 11.03 4.18
N LEU A 100 -11.53 9.89 3.53
CA LEU A 100 -11.82 9.77 2.10
C LEU A 100 -13.32 9.49 1.91
N PRO A 101 -14.18 10.54 1.86
CA PRO A 101 -15.62 10.36 1.76
C PRO A 101 -16.03 9.78 0.41
N ASN A 102 -16.97 8.84 0.40
CA ASN A 102 -17.53 8.22 -0.81
C ASN A 102 -16.50 7.52 -1.69
N VAL A 103 -15.37 7.12 -1.12
CA VAL A 103 -14.33 6.35 -1.80
C VAL A 103 -14.36 4.90 -1.32
N ALA A 104 -14.37 3.97 -2.28
CA ALA A 104 -14.07 2.57 -2.05
C ALA A 104 -12.73 2.25 -2.73
N LEU A 105 -11.81 1.65 -1.98
CA LEU A 105 -10.50 1.22 -2.49
C LEU A 105 -10.53 -0.29 -2.72
N LYS A 106 -10.13 -0.72 -3.93
CA LYS A 106 -9.82 -2.12 -4.22
C LYS A 106 -8.36 -2.35 -3.84
N LEU A 107 -8.14 -3.27 -2.92
CA LEU A 107 -6.82 -3.59 -2.39
C LEU A 107 -6.41 -5.01 -2.78
N SER A 108 -5.11 -5.19 -3.02
CA SER A 108 -4.47 -6.49 -3.21
C SER A 108 -3.37 -6.70 -2.15
N CYS A 109 -3.23 -7.95 -1.69
CA CYS A 109 -2.16 -8.40 -0.78
C CYS A 109 -0.86 -8.70 -1.55
N THR A 110 -0.93 -8.87 -2.87
CA THR A 110 0.23 -9.12 -3.72
C THR A 110 0.62 -7.82 -4.41
N TYR A 111 1.92 -7.54 -4.50
CA TYR A 111 2.41 -6.46 -5.36
C TYR A 111 1.81 -6.68 -6.75
N PRO A 112 1.23 -5.66 -7.41
CA PRO A 112 0.61 -5.85 -8.72
C PRO A 112 1.66 -6.46 -9.66
N ALA A 113 1.46 -7.72 -10.03
CA ALA A 113 2.30 -8.41 -10.99
C ALA A 113 2.22 -7.72 -12.37
N ASP A 114 1.10 -7.01 -12.61
CA ASP A 114 0.87 -6.15 -13.75
C ASP A 114 0.83 -4.68 -13.30
N GLY A 115 1.97 -4.00 -13.40
CA GLY A 115 1.98 -2.55 -13.49
C GLY A 115 1.22 -2.07 -14.75
N PRO A 116 1.20 -0.75 -15.05
CA PRO A 116 0.60 -0.21 -16.29
C PRO A 116 1.27 -0.68 -17.61
N PHE A 117 2.07 -1.75 -17.54
CA PHE A 117 2.78 -2.43 -18.62
C PHE A 117 2.50 -3.95 -18.63
N GLY A 118 1.38 -4.39 -18.06
CA GLY A 118 0.86 -5.74 -18.28
C GLY A 118 0.31 -5.88 -19.71
N ASP A 119 0.73 -6.96 -20.38
CA ASP A 119 0.45 -7.39 -21.75
C ASP A 119 1.25 -6.74 -22.91
N GLU A 120 2.39 -7.34 -23.22
CA GLU A 120 2.71 -7.79 -24.60
C GLU A 120 3.79 -8.89 -24.53
N ASP A 121 3.37 -10.16 -24.38
CA ASP A 121 3.82 -11.26 -25.24
C ASP A 121 3.15 -12.58 -24.81
N GLU A 122 1.99 -12.85 -25.41
CA GLU A 122 1.60 -14.21 -25.75
C GLU A 122 2.65 -14.77 -26.72
N ASN A 123 3.53 -15.67 -26.26
CA ASN A 123 4.17 -16.62 -27.17
C ASN A 123 4.19 -18.03 -26.57
N GLU A 124 3.43 -18.88 -27.24
CA GLU A 124 3.37 -20.34 -27.19
C GLU A 124 4.77 -21.01 -27.24
N ASP A 125 4.85 -22.12 -26.50
CA ASP A 125 5.52 -23.38 -26.80
C ASP A 125 7.04 -23.44 -27.05
N GLY A 126 7.71 -24.20 -26.17
CA GLY A 126 9.05 -24.73 -26.40
C GLY A 126 9.53 -25.63 -25.26
N GLU A 127 9.21 -26.93 -25.35
CA GLU A 127 9.66 -28.02 -24.49
C GLU A 127 11.20 -28.11 -24.34
N GLU A 128 11.61 -28.50 -23.11
CA GLU A 128 12.76 -29.36 -22.71
C GLU A 128 14.18 -29.03 -23.21
N ASP A 129 15.12 -28.74 -22.28
CA ASP A 129 16.16 -29.74 -21.96
C ASP A 129 16.92 -29.48 -20.64
N ASP A 130 17.38 -30.59 -20.08
CA ASP A 130 17.96 -30.88 -18.77
C ASP A 130 19.45 -30.48 -18.66
N GLU A 131 19.83 -29.62 -17.69
CA GLU A 131 21.20 -29.57 -17.16
C GLU A 131 21.22 -29.34 -15.64
N THR A 132 21.08 -30.45 -14.92
CA THR A 132 21.63 -30.70 -13.57
C THR A 132 22.88 -29.88 -13.20
N PHE A 133 22.80 -29.05 -12.16
CA PHE A 133 23.96 -28.60 -11.39
C PHE A 133 23.74 -28.81 -9.88
N ASP A 134 24.39 -29.85 -9.38
CA ASP A 134 24.54 -30.21 -7.98
C ASP A 134 25.55 -29.27 -7.29
N ILE A 135 25.10 -28.46 -6.35
CA ILE A 135 25.96 -27.85 -5.32
C ILE A 135 25.36 -28.15 -3.94
N SER A 136 25.69 -29.34 -3.44
CA SER A 136 26.16 -29.61 -2.08
C SER A 136 25.65 -28.71 -0.94
N LEU A 137 24.73 -29.29 -0.16
CA LEU A 137 24.51 -29.04 1.26
C LEU A 137 25.85 -28.78 2.00
N ASN A 138 26.01 -27.60 2.59
CA ASN A 138 26.85 -27.41 3.76
C ASN A 138 26.20 -26.43 4.72
N ALA A 139 26.29 -26.80 5.99
CA ALA A 139 25.48 -26.33 7.10
C ALA A 139 25.77 -24.89 7.56
N GLU A 140 24.76 -24.35 8.22
CA GLU A 140 24.85 -23.33 9.29
C GLU A 140 25.28 -21.93 8.86
N THR A 141 24.29 -21.12 8.47
CA THR A 141 24.25 -19.72 8.85
C THR A 141 22.80 -19.40 9.21
N GLU A 142 22.47 -19.50 10.50
CA GLU A 142 21.24 -18.91 11.05
C GLU A 142 21.40 -17.39 10.94
N ASP A 143 20.97 -16.83 9.81
CA ASP A 143 20.87 -15.39 9.61
C ASP A 143 19.60 -14.90 10.33
N PRO A 144 19.70 -14.03 11.36
CA PRO A 144 18.55 -13.57 12.12
C PRO A 144 17.62 -12.64 11.34
N GLU A 145 17.91 -12.33 10.06
CA GLU A 145 17.08 -11.48 9.21
C GLU A 145 15.96 -12.23 8.47
N GLU A 146 15.98 -13.57 8.41
CA GLU A 146 14.92 -14.35 7.74
C GLU A 146 13.63 -14.47 8.58
N TYR A 147 13.68 -14.17 9.89
CA TYR A 147 12.54 -14.32 10.81
C TYR A 147 11.45 -13.23 10.67
N GLU A 148 11.66 -12.17 9.90
CA GLU A 148 10.62 -11.15 9.63
C GLU A 148 9.87 -11.37 8.30
N SER A 149 10.21 -12.42 7.55
CA SER A 149 9.62 -12.72 6.23
C SER A 149 8.33 -13.56 6.27
N ASP A 150 7.98 -14.13 7.43
CA ASP A 150 6.86 -15.09 7.58
C ASP A 150 5.59 -14.47 8.20
N GLN A 151 5.63 -13.19 8.62
CA GLN A 151 4.40 -12.49 9.03
C GLN A 151 3.73 -11.87 7.81
N PRO A 152 2.43 -12.11 7.58
CA PRO A 152 1.75 -11.49 6.46
C PRO A 152 1.84 -9.96 6.62
N HIS A 153 2.52 -9.31 5.68
CA HIS A 153 2.74 -7.87 5.74
C HIS A 153 1.37 -7.19 5.71
N ASN A 154 1.12 -6.31 6.69
CA ASN A 154 -0.10 -5.48 6.70
C ASN A 154 0.03 -4.29 5.73
N ILE A 155 0.63 -4.55 4.56
CA ILE A 155 0.88 -3.64 3.46
C ILE A 155 0.06 -4.16 2.29
N PHE A 156 -0.74 -3.29 1.72
CA PHE A 156 -1.60 -3.58 0.58
C PHE A 156 -1.25 -2.65 -0.57
N TYR A 157 -1.59 -3.06 -1.78
CA TYR A 157 -1.39 -2.25 -2.98
C TYR A 157 -2.73 -1.76 -3.53
N LEU A 158 -2.74 -0.53 -4.03
CA LEU A 158 -3.93 0.07 -4.59
C LEU A 158 -4.15 -0.43 -6.03
N GLU A 159 -5.15 -1.29 -6.21
CA GLU A 159 -5.55 -1.78 -7.53
C GLU A 159 -6.49 -0.79 -8.23
N GLY A 160 -7.37 -0.13 -7.48
CA GLY A 160 -8.37 0.75 -8.06
C GLY A 160 -9.10 1.60 -7.05
N VAL A 161 -9.55 2.76 -7.51
CA VAL A 161 -10.31 3.74 -6.73
C VAL A 161 -11.69 3.90 -7.33
N PHE A 162 -12.72 3.63 -6.54
CA PHE A 162 -14.11 3.65 -6.96
C PHE A 162 -14.86 4.72 -6.19
N LEU A 163 -15.60 5.57 -6.91
CA LEU A 163 -16.46 6.58 -6.31
C LEU A 163 -17.85 6.03 -6.14
N ARG A 164 -18.36 6.13 -4.92
CA ARG A 164 -19.75 5.78 -4.63
C ARG A 164 -20.65 6.90 -5.13
N ILE A 165 -21.45 6.58 -6.14
CA ILE A 165 -22.55 7.43 -6.58
C ILE A 165 -23.69 7.19 -5.58
N GLU A 166 -24.05 8.20 -4.78
CA GLU A 166 -25.25 8.11 -3.94
C GLU A 166 -26.49 7.85 -4.83
N PRO A 167 -27.44 7.00 -4.41
CA PRO A 167 -28.72 6.85 -5.09
C PRO A 167 -29.62 8.10 -4.93
#